data_AF-A0A7V1A6M1-F1
#
_entry.id   AF-A0A7V1A6M1-F1
#
_cell.length_a   1.000
_cell.length_b   1.000
_cell.length_c   1.000
_cell.angle_alpha   90.00
_cell.angle_beta   90.00
_cell.angle_gamma   90.00
#
_symmetry.space_group_name_H-M   'P 1'
#
loop_
_entity.id
_entity.type
_entity.pdbx_description
1 polymer ?
#
loop_
_entity_poly.entity_id
_entity_poly.type
_entity_poly.pdbx_seq_one_letter_code
_entity_poly.pdbx_strand_id
1 'polypeptide(L)'
;MIFLRTTGQAAFAMLLCVAVLVWSVVPTSSHVPAVLDVLQEHEQLIADHGHSHGMEEDLAWAMHGHSHDRADHDHSQAVVLGRALAAQPVDVFRAAWRLSATSANISRVYLIERPPRV
;
A
#
# COMPACT_ATOMS: atom_id res chain seq x y z
N MET A 1 15.16 2.24 -39.36
CA MET A 1 15.09 1.29 -38.23
C MET A 1 15.39 1.94 -36.87
N ILE A 2 16.35 2.88 -36.76
CA ILE A 2 16.68 3.55 -35.47
C ILE A 2 15.55 4.46 -34.96
N PHE A 3 14.92 5.25 -35.84
CA PHE A 3 13.85 6.18 -35.49
C PHE A 3 12.61 5.50 -34.90
N LEU A 4 12.22 4.36 -35.47
CA LEU A 4 11.07 3.58 -34.97
C LEU A 4 11.35 2.98 -33.59
N ARG A 5 12.61 2.60 -33.33
CA ARG A 5 13.05 2.07 -32.03
C ARG A 5 13.08 3.14 -30.94
N THR A 6 13.56 4.35 -31.25
CA THR A 6 13.62 5.46 -30.28
C THR A 6 12.23 5.98 -29.92
N THR A 7 11.33 6.12 -30.91
CA THR A 7 9.95 6.55 -30.66
C THR A 7 9.19 5.50 -29.85
N GLY A 8 9.39 4.21 -30.14
CA GLY A 8 8.79 3.12 -29.35
C GLY A 8 9.28 3.10 -27.90
N GLN A 9 10.57 3.33 -27.66
CA GLN A 9 11.14 3.42 -26.31
C GLN A 9 10.57 4.61 -25.52
N ALA A 10 10.47 5.78 -26.15
CA ALA A 10 9.90 6.97 -25.51
C ALA A 10 8.41 6.77 -25.17
N ALA A 11 7.63 6.21 -26.09
CA ALA A 11 6.22 5.91 -25.85
C ALA A 11 6.03 4.91 -24.71
N PHE A 12 6.85 3.86 -24.66
CA PHE A 12 6.81 2.87 -23.58
C PHE A 12 7.20 3.47 -22.23
N ALA A 13 8.25 4.31 -22.19
CA ALA A 13 8.65 5.02 -20.98
C ALA A 13 7.53 5.94 -20.46
N MET A 14 6.88 6.69 -21.35
CA MET A 14 5.74 7.53 -21.00
C MET A 14 4.57 6.71 -20.43
N LEU A 15 4.26 5.57 -21.06
CA LEU A 15 3.23 4.67 -20.58
C LEU A 15 3.55 4.13 -19.18
N LEU A 16 4.80 3.75 -18.92
CA LEU A 16 5.23 3.33 -17.59
C LEU A 16 5.12 4.45 -16.56
N CYS A 17 5.52 5.68 -16.91
CA CYS A 17 5.37 6.83 -16.02
C CYS A 17 3.90 7.06 -15.65
N VAL A 18 2.99 7.05 -16.64
CA VAL A 18 1.55 7.19 -16.39
C VAL A 18 1.03 6.04 -15.55
N ALA A 19 1.44 4.80 -15.83
CA ALA A 19 1.02 3.64 -15.05
C ALA A 19 1.43 3.77 -13.58
N VAL A 20 2.66 4.23 -13.31
CA VAL A 20 3.15 4.47 -11.94
C VAL A 20 2.37 5.60 -11.25
N LEU A 21 2.10 6.70 -11.95
CA LEU A 21 1.30 7.81 -11.40
C LEU A 21 -0.12 7.34 -11.04
N VAL A 22 -0.78 6.63 -11.94
CA VAL A 22 -2.13 6.08 -11.70
C VAL A 22 -2.09 5.09 -10.53
N TRP A 23 -1.12 4.17 -10.52
CA TRP A 23 -0.97 3.20 -9.44
C TRP A 23 -0.73 3.87 -8.08
N SER A 24 -0.02 5.00 -8.02
CA SER A 24 0.23 5.70 -6.77
C SER A 24 -1.01 6.37 -6.15
N VAL A 25 -2.03 6.72 -6.96
CA VAL A 25 -3.21 7.47 -6.50
C VAL A 25 -4.48 6.64 -6.40
N VAL A 26 -4.61 5.58 -7.20
CA VAL A 26 -5.78 4.70 -7.20
C VAL A 26 -6.09 4.12 -5.81
N PRO A 27 -5.12 3.60 -5.03
CA PRO A 27 -5.39 3.01 -3.72
C PRO A 27 -6.03 3.99 -2.73
N THR A 28 -5.66 5.28 -2.78
CA THR A 28 -6.18 6.30 -1.87
C THR A 28 -7.47 6.95 -2.37
N SER A 29 -7.85 6.73 -3.64
CA SER A 29 -9.01 7.40 -4.26
C SER A 29 -10.36 7.03 -3.62
N SER A 30 -10.44 5.88 -2.96
CA SER A 30 -11.64 5.45 -2.20
C SER A 30 -11.98 6.35 -1.02
N HIS A 31 -11.01 7.12 -0.50
CA HIS A 31 -11.21 8.05 0.63
C HIS A 31 -11.70 9.43 0.21
N VAL A 32 -11.68 9.76 -1.09
CA VAL A 32 -12.06 11.08 -1.61
C VAL A 32 -13.47 11.52 -1.17
N PRO A 33 -14.52 10.68 -1.19
CA PRO A 33 -15.84 11.08 -0.73
C PRO A 33 -15.84 11.54 0.73
N ALA A 34 -15.20 10.77 1.63
CA ALA A 34 -15.13 11.10 3.06
C ALA A 34 -14.34 12.40 3.31
N VAL A 35 -13.28 12.65 2.53
CA VAL A 35 -12.54 13.92 2.59
C VAL A 35 -13.45 15.10 2.23
N LEU A 36 -14.23 14.97 1.16
CA LEU A 36 -15.14 16.05 0.73
C LEU A 36 -16.24 16.32 1.78
N ASP A 37 -16.75 15.29 2.44
CA ASP A 37 -17.72 15.44 3.52
C ASP A 37 -17.14 16.27 4.67
N VAL A 38 -15.91 15.97 5.12
CA VAL A 38 -15.22 16.73 6.17
C VAL A 38 -15.01 18.19 5.77
N LEU A 39 -14.56 18.45 4.54
CA LEU A 39 -14.38 19.82 4.07
C LEU A 39 -15.70 20.60 4.07
N GLN A 40 -16.79 19.97 3.65
CA GLN A 40 -18.11 20.60 3.61
C GLN A 40 -18.64 20.88 5.02
N GLU A 41 -18.50 19.94 5.95
CA GLU A 41 -18.89 20.13 7.35
C GLU A 41 -18.10 21.28 7.99
N HIS A 42 -16.81 21.39 7.68
CA HIS A 42 -15.97 22.46 8.19
C HIS A 42 -16.36 23.84 7.61
N GLU A 43 -16.71 23.90 6.32
CA GLU A 43 -17.23 25.11 5.70
C GLU A 43 -18.53 25.56 6.39
N GLN A 44 -19.46 24.64 6.63
CA GLN A 44 -20.71 24.92 7.34
C GLN A 44 -20.47 25.40 8.77
N LEU A 45 -19.56 24.76 9.51
CA LEU A 45 -19.15 25.20 10.83
C LEU A 45 -18.59 26.63 10.82
N ILE A 46 -17.76 26.97 9.85
CA ILE A 46 -17.24 28.34 9.71
C ILE A 46 -18.37 29.32 9.37
N ALA A 47 -19.31 28.94 8.50
CA ALA A 47 -20.44 29.79 8.15
C ALA A 47 -21.35 30.09 9.36
N ASP A 48 -21.60 29.07 10.19
CA ASP A 48 -22.54 29.17 11.32
C ASP A 48 -21.87 29.68 12.60
N HIS A 49 -20.59 29.34 12.84
CA HIS A 49 -19.87 29.59 14.09
C HIS A 49 -18.63 30.50 13.93
N GLY A 50 -18.25 30.88 12.71
CA GLY A 50 -17.19 31.84 12.40
C GLY A 50 -15.75 31.29 12.44
N HIS A 51 -15.53 30.08 12.98
CA HIS A 51 -14.22 29.43 13.00
C HIS A 51 -14.33 27.90 13.14
N SER A 52 -13.38 27.21 12.50
CA SER A 52 -13.08 25.78 12.56
C SER A 52 -12.08 25.40 13.67
N HIS A 53 -12.18 24.23 14.31
CA HIS A 53 -11.07 23.52 14.98
C HIS A 53 -11.11 22.04 14.58
N GLY A 54 -9.98 21.34 14.61
CA GLY A 54 -9.97 19.88 14.40
C GLY A 54 -9.90 19.41 12.94
N MET A 55 -9.81 20.32 11.95
CA MET A 55 -9.83 19.96 10.52
C MET A 55 -8.75 18.95 10.14
N GLU A 56 -7.55 19.12 10.70
CA GLU A 56 -6.41 18.27 10.39
C GLU A 56 -6.64 16.85 10.92
N GLU A 57 -7.15 16.74 12.14
CA GLU A 57 -7.51 15.48 12.77
C GLU A 57 -8.65 14.78 12.02
N ASP A 58 -9.69 15.51 11.64
CA ASP A 58 -10.84 14.98 10.89
C ASP A 58 -10.42 14.52 9.49
N LEU A 59 -9.53 15.27 8.82
CA LEU A 59 -8.99 14.87 7.53
C LEU A 59 -8.09 13.63 7.64
N ALA A 60 -7.28 13.55 8.71
CA ALA A 60 -6.46 12.38 8.98
C ALA A 60 -7.36 11.15 9.23
N TRP A 61 -8.47 11.31 9.93
CA TRP A 61 -9.47 10.26 10.14
C TRP A 61 -10.21 9.86 8.86
N ALA A 62 -10.56 10.81 7.99
CA ALA A 62 -11.18 10.51 6.70
C ALA A 62 -10.24 9.69 5.79
N MET A 63 -8.94 10.01 5.82
CA MET A 63 -7.93 9.34 4.99
C MET A 63 -7.46 7.98 5.53
N HIS A 64 -7.43 7.80 6.85
CA HIS A 64 -6.84 6.60 7.47
C HIS A 64 -7.85 5.71 8.21
N GLY A 65 -9.11 6.15 8.32
CA GLY A 65 -10.16 5.46 9.06
C GLY A 65 -9.95 5.51 10.58
N HIS A 66 -10.89 4.94 11.32
CA HIS A 66 -10.74 4.70 12.76
C HIS A 66 -10.07 3.33 12.95
N SER A 67 -8.88 3.27 13.58
CA SER A 67 -8.09 2.04 13.66
C SER A 67 -8.81 0.93 14.44
N HIS A 68 -9.32 -0.09 13.73
CA HIS A 68 -9.84 -1.32 14.33
C HIS A 68 -9.49 -2.58 13.52
N ASP A 69 -8.31 -2.64 12.88
CA ASP A 69 -7.61 -3.91 12.69
C ASP A 69 -6.13 -3.65 12.40
N ARG A 70 -5.21 -4.25 13.17
CA ARG A 70 -3.77 -4.14 12.89
C ARG A 70 -3.39 -4.88 11.60
N ALA A 71 -4.27 -5.76 11.10
CA ALA A 71 -4.07 -6.49 9.85
C ALA A 71 -4.38 -5.65 8.59
N ASP A 72 -5.26 -4.65 8.66
CA ASP A 72 -5.71 -3.87 7.49
C ASP A 72 -4.73 -2.74 7.09
N HIS A 73 -3.72 -2.48 7.94
CA HIS A 73 -2.67 -1.49 7.70
C HIS A 73 -1.37 -2.09 7.16
N ASP A 74 -1.23 -3.42 7.09
CA ASP A 74 -0.07 -4.04 6.45
C ASP A 74 -0.30 -4.12 4.94
N HIS A 75 0.18 -3.11 4.20
CA HIS A 75 0.16 -3.12 2.73
C HIS A 75 1.14 -4.15 2.11
N SER A 76 1.76 -5.01 2.92
CA SER A 76 2.53 -6.15 2.42
C SER A 76 1.59 -7.17 1.80
N GLN A 77 1.45 -7.11 0.46
CA GLN A 77 0.80 -8.18 -0.31
C GLN A 77 1.40 -9.58 -0.07
N ALA A 78 2.58 -9.67 0.56
CA ALA A 78 3.22 -10.93 0.94
C ALA A 78 2.58 -11.59 2.19
N VAL A 79 1.85 -10.84 3.03
CA VAL A 79 1.28 -11.37 4.28
C VAL A 79 -0.17 -11.85 4.09
N VAL A 80 -0.88 -11.37 3.07
CA VAL A 80 -2.27 -11.75 2.75
C VAL A 80 -2.37 -13.07 1.95
N LEU A 81 -1.27 -13.77 1.67
CA LEU A 81 -1.30 -15.13 1.11
C LEU A 81 -1.66 -16.17 2.20
N GLY A 82 -2.74 -15.92 2.93
CA GLY A 82 -3.34 -16.75 3.98
C GLY A 82 -4.22 -17.88 3.43
N ARG A 83 -3.83 -18.48 2.31
CA ARG A 83 -4.28 -19.84 1.97
C ARG A 83 -3.10 -20.57 1.37
N ALA A 84 -2.59 -21.54 2.12
CA ALA A 84 -1.53 -22.43 1.69
C ALA A 84 -1.88 -23.03 0.32
N LEU A 85 -1.42 -22.39 -0.76
CA LEU A 85 -1.21 -23.10 -2.01
C LEU A 85 -0.05 -24.02 -1.72
N ALA A 86 -0.33 -25.32 -1.69
CA ALA A 86 0.67 -26.36 -1.74
C ALA A 86 1.74 -25.93 -2.75
N ALA A 87 2.96 -25.72 -2.27
CA ALA A 87 4.08 -25.28 -3.08
C ALA A 87 4.27 -26.26 -4.24
N GLN A 88 3.75 -25.92 -5.41
CA GLN A 88 4.08 -26.63 -6.63
C GLN A 88 5.54 -26.26 -6.95
N PRO A 89 6.45 -27.23 -7.05
CA PRO A 89 7.83 -26.94 -7.44
C PRO A 89 7.80 -26.41 -8.88
N VAL A 90 8.08 -25.12 -9.03
CA VAL A 90 8.32 -24.53 -10.35
C VAL A 90 9.73 -24.93 -10.75
N ASP A 91 9.84 -25.80 -11.76
CA ASP A 91 11.12 -26.15 -12.38
C ASP A 91 11.68 -24.93 -13.12
N VAL A 92 12.48 -24.12 -12.42
CA VAL A 92 13.21 -23.01 -13.02
C VAL A 92 14.47 -23.57 -13.69
N PHE A 93 14.40 -23.70 -15.02
CA PHE A 93 15.54 -24.08 -15.85
C PHE A 93 16.65 -23.02 -15.70
N ARG A 94 17.85 -23.49 -15.35
CA ARG A 94 19.01 -22.73 -14.86
C ARG A 94 19.42 -21.59 -15.81
N ALA A 95 19.25 -20.34 -15.36
CA ALA A 95 20.22 -19.28 -15.61
C ALA A 95 20.92 -18.99 -14.28
N ALA A 96 22.16 -19.44 -14.17
CA ALA A 96 22.94 -19.43 -12.93
C ALA A 96 23.37 -18.00 -12.55
N TRP A 97 22.51 -17.27 -11.82
CA TRP A 97 23.00 -16.27 -10.88
C TRP A 97 23.23 -16.95 -9.54
N ARG A 98 24.50 -17.25 -9.24
CA ARG A 98 24.93 -17.73 -7.93
C ARG A 98 24.86 -16.57 -6.93
N LEU A 99 23.68 -16.26 -6.44
CA LEU A 99 23.55 -15.63 -5.12
C LEU A 99 23.81 -16.74 -4.12
N SER A 100 25.03 -16.76 -3.57
CA SER A 100 25.38 -17.63 -2.47
C SER A 100 24.51 -17.22 -1.29
N ALA A 101 23.41 -17.96 -1.07
CA ALA A 101 22.71 -17.94 0.19
C ALA A 101 23.65 -18.60 1.20
N THR A 102 24.55 -17.80 1.79
CA THR A 102 25.14 -18.14 3.08
C THR A 102 24.00 -18.66 3.93
N SER A 103 24.13 -19.88 4.46
CA SER A 103 23.17 -20.45 5.39
C SER A 103 23.25 -19.65 6.69
N ALA A 104 22.70 -18.44 6.67
CA ALA A 104 22.38 -17.69 7.85
C ALA A 104 21.26 -18.48 8.51
N ASN A 105 21.60 -19.10 9.64
CA ASN A 105 20.70 -19.76 10.57
C ASN A 105 19.41 -18.92 10.69
N ILE A 106 18.34 -19.38 10.04
CA ILE A 106 17.12 -18.59 9.87
C ILE A 106 16.43 -18.56 11.24
N SER A 107 16.71 -17.46 11.95
CA SER A 107 15.93 -16.82 13.00
C SER A 107 15.19 -17.76 13.96
N ARG A 108 15.72 -17.84 15.19
CA ARG A 108 14.97 -18.22 16.39
C ARG A 108 13.66 -17.43 16.42
N VAL A 109 12.53 -18.11 16.19
CA VAL A 109 11.19 -17.53 16.29
C VAL A 109 10.93 -17.24 17.77
N TYR A 110 10.90 -15.97 18.15
CA TYR A 110 10.37 -15.57 19.46
C TYR A 110 8.84 -15.53 19.33
N LEU A 111 8.18 -16.54 19.88
CA LEU A 111 6.73 -16.56 20.03
C LEU A 111 6.32 -15.40 20.94
N ILE A 112 5.25 -14.68 20.58
CA ILE A 112 4.66 -13.65 21.45
C ILE A 112 4.25 -14.33 22.76
N GLU A 113 4.87 -13.90 23.86
CA GLU A 113 4.49 -14.26 25.23
C GLU A 113 2.98 -14.08 25.40
N ARG A 114 2.29 -15.17 25.75
CA ARG A 114 0.85 -15.13 25.94
C ARG A 114 0.55 -14.49 27.29
N PRO A 115 -0.33 -13.47 27.39
CA PRO A 115 -0.62 -12.83 28.65
C PRO A 115 -1.18 -13.85 29.68
N PRO A 116 -0.86 -13.65 30.97
CA PRO A 116 -1.25 -14.57 32.04
C PRO A 116 -2.77 -14.72 32.08
N ARG A 117 -3.24 -15.96 32.17
CA ARG A 117 -4.63 -16.24 32.50
C ARG A 117 -4.77 -16.16 34.02
N VAL A 118 -5.40 -15.09 34.50
CA VAL A 118 -6.05 -15.04 35.82
C VAL A 118 -7.42 -15.68 35.72
#